data_AF-A0A9P9NIA7-F1
#
_entry.id   AF-A0A9P9NIA7-F1
#
_cell.length_a   1.000
_cell.length_b   1.000
_cell.length_c   1.000
_cell.angle_alpha   90.00
_cell.angle_beta   90.00
_cell.angle_gamma   90.00
#
_symmetry.space_group_name_H-M   'P 1'
#
loop_
_entity.id
_entity.type
_entity.pdbx_description
1 polymer ?
#
loop_
_entity_poly.entity_id
_entity_poly.type
_entity_poly.pdbx_seq_one_letter_code
_entity_poly.pdbx_strand_id
1 'polypeptide(L)'
;MMFSTNIITLLLAISTACVTAAPFASVGINHDHLEVLQIRASKSINPDAVFGTKCIDTSANIVFHDENVAQLGICGGIAGAITKCGGAPESTTGSSGTALFKLNVVDAGATINVSKGRWEGCVRAARAVCPSGTFSSTCVGGASTGNIAFTLSAQ
;
A
#
# COMPACT_ATOMS: atom_id res chain seq x y z
N MET A 1 35.86 -17.18 -83.11
CA MET A 1 34.99 -18.30 -82.68
C MET A 1 35.23 -18.47 -81.19
N MET A 2 34.28 -18.56 -80.26
CA MET A 2 32.83 -18.45 -80.24
C MET A 2 32.46 -18.40 -78.74
N PHE A 3 31.56 -17.48 -78.36
CA PHE A 3 30.75 -17.33 -77.13
C PHE A 3 31.04 -18.16 -75.86
N SER A 4 30.97 -17.53 -74.68
CA SER A 4 29.76 -17.63 -73.81
C SER A 4 29.89 -16.88 -72.48
N THR A 5 28.81 -16.15 -72.19
CA THR A 5 28.50 -15.28 -71.05
C THR A 5 28.04 -16.08 -69.81
N ASN A 6 27.90 -15.39 -68.66
CA ASN A 6 26.99 -15.67 -67.52
C ASN A 6 27.49 -16.66 -66.45
N ILE A 7 27.32 -16.49 -65.12
CA ILE A 7 26.37 -15.74 -64.28
C ILE A 7 26.98 -15.54 -62.87
N ILE A 8 26.60 -14.43 -62.22
CA ILE A 8 26.85 -14.05 -60.83
C ILE A 8 26.11 -14.98 -59.86
N THR A 9 26.76 -15.44 -58.80
CA THR A 9 26.04 -15.92 -57.60
C THR A 9 26.78 -15.53 -56.32
N LEU A 10 26.29 -14.47 -55.69
CA LEU A 10 26.61 -14.01 -54.35
C LEU A 10 25.67 -14.75 -53.38
N LEU A 11 26.21 -15.64 -52.54
CA LEU A 11 25.46 -16.28 -51.45
C LEU A 11 25.86 -15.64 -50.12
N LEU A 12 25.07 -14.64 -49.71
CA LEU A 12 25.09 -14.09 -48.34
C LEU A 12 24.30 -15.04 -47.44
N ALA A 13 24.99 -15.86 -46.66
CA ALA A 13 24.36 -16.64 -45.59
C ALA A 13 24.15 -15.72 -44.38
N ILE A 14 22.99 -15.05 -44.32
CA ILE A 14 22.55 -14.34 -43.12
C ILE A 14 21.94 -15.39 -42.19
N SER A 15 22.70 -15.78 -41.16
CA SER A 15 22.19 -16.60 -40.06
C SER A 15 21.20 -15.77 -39.24
N THR A 16 19.91 -15.91 -39.52
CA THR A 16 18.82 -15.48 -38.64
C THR A 16 18.79 -16.40 -37.41
N ALA A 17 19.50 -15.98 -36.35
CA ALA A 17 19.27 -16.54 -35.03
C ALA A 17 17.86 -16.11 -34.58
N CYS A 18 16.90 -17.04 -34.64
CA CYS A 18 15.59 -16.87 -34.07
C CYS A 18 15.76 -16.71 -32.55
N VAL A 19 15.74 -15.48 -32.06
CA VAL A 19 15.54 -15.21 -30.64
C VAL A 19 14.11 -15.66 -30.34
N THR A 20 13.97 -16.87 -29.81
CA THR A 20 12.69 -17.33 -29.26
C THR A 20 12.38 -16.45 -28.05
N ALA A 21 11.56 -15.42 -28.25
CA ALA A 21 10.97 -14.67 -27.17
C ALA A 21 10.15 -15.66 -26.33
N ALA A 22 10.67 -16.03 -25.16
CA ALA A 22 9.86 -16.74 -24.18
C ALA A 22 8.63 -15.87 -23.90
N PRO A 23 7.40 -16.42 -23.91
CA PRO A 23 6.23 -15.67 -23.52
C PRO A 23 6.43 -15.27 -22.05
N PHE A 24 6.71 -13.99 -21.81
CA PHE A 24 6.60 -13.44 -20.48
C PHE A 24 5.17 -13.71 -20.03
N ALA A 25 5.02 -14.52 -18.98
CA ALA A 25 3.73 -14.68 -18.34
C ALA A 25 3.27 -13.28 -17.95
N SER A 26 2.20 -12.80 -18.60
CA SER A 26 1.56 -11.56 -18.21
C SER A 26 0.96 -11.80 -16.83
N VAL A 27 1.71 -11.50 -15.78
CA VAL A 27 1.16 -11.40 -14.43
C VAL A 27 0.12 -10.30 -14.52
N GLY A 28 -1.17 -10.68 -14.48
CA GLY A 28 -2.27 -9.73 -14.48
C GLY A 28 -2.23 -8.95 -13.18
N ILE A 29 -1.47 -7.85 -13.15
CA ILE A 29 -1.47 -6.94 -12.02
C ILE A 29 -2.78 -6.15 -12.10
N ASN A 30 -3.61 -6.29 -11.06
CA ASN A 30 -4.87 -5.57 -10.96
C ASN A 30 -4.61 -4.05 -11.02
N HIS A 31 -5.44 -3.31 -11.75
CA HIS A 31 -5.31 -1.86 -11.92
C HIS A 31 -5.25 -1.13 -10.58
N ASP A 32 -6.02 -1.58 -9.59
CA ASP A 32 -6.03 -1.04 -8.23
C ASP A 32 -4.64 -1.12 -7.58
N HIS A 33 -3.89 -2.18 -7.87
CA HIS A 33 -2.54 -2.36 -7.35
C HIS A 33 -1.55 -1.36 -7.97
N LEU A 34 -1.70 -1.04 -9.26
CA LEU A 34 -0.85 -0.05 -9.94
C LEU A 34 -1.13 1.37 -9.44
N GLU A 35 -2.40 1.72 -9.23
CA GLU A 35 -2.79 3.01 -8.64
C GLU A 35 -2.26 3.16 -7.21
N VAL A 36 -2.35 2.10 -6.40
CA VAL A 36 -1.79 2.08 -5.04
C VAL A 36 -0.27 2.27 -5.05
N LEU A 37 0.46 1.63 -5.96
CA LEU A 37 1.90 1.84 -6.11
C LEU A 37 2.22 3.30 -6.46
N GLN A 38 1.43 3.91 -7.33
CA GLN A 38 1.63 5.29 -7.78
C GLN A 38 1.29 6.32 -6.68
N ILE A 39 0.22 6.09 -5.91
CA ILE A 39 -0.15 6.93 -4.75
C ILE A 39 0.91 6.82 -3.66
N ARG A 40 1.39 5.60 -3.34
CA ARG A 40 2.49 5.37 -2.39
C ARG A 40 3.78 6.04 -2.83
N ALA A 41 4.12 5.99 -4.12
CA ALA A 41 5.34 6.61 -4.65
C ALA A 41 5.33 8.15 -4.55
N SER A 42 4.16 8.78 -4.47
CA SER A 42 4.03 10.25 -4.45
C SER A 42 4.14 10.93 -3.08
N LYS A 43 4.04 10.17 -1.97
CA LYS A 43 4.20 10.70 -0.60
C LYS A 43 5.39 10.04 0.08
N SER A 44 6.28 10.86 0.67
CA SER A 44 7.37 10.36 1.50
C SER A 44 6.86 9.47 2.64
N ILE A 45 7.50 8.31 2.80
CA ILE A 45 7.22 7.34 3.86
C ILE A 45 8.29 7.51 4.94
N ASN A 46 7.85 7.78 6.16
CA ASN A 46 8.72 7.72 7.34
C ASN A 46 8.58 6.31 7.95
N PRO A 47 9.56 5.40 7.80
CA PRO A 47 9.48 4.06 8.37
C PRO A 47 9.40 4.08 9.91
N ASP A 48 9.99 5.09 10.55
CA ASP A 48 10.01 5.25 12.01
C ASP A 48 8.68 5.80 12.57
N ALA A 49 7.67 6.02 11.73
CA ALA A 49 6.33 6.39 12.18
C ALA A 49 5.62 5.24 12.92
N VAL A 50 6.06 4.00 12.71
CA VAL A 50 5.48 2.81 13.36
C VAL A 50 6.54 1.84 13.84
N PHE A 51 6.15 0.95 14.75
CA PHE A 51 6.92 -0.24 15.12
C PHE A 51 6.00 -1.44 15.36
N GLY A 52 6.60 -2.63 15.39
CA GLY A 52 5.88 -3.87 15.68
C GLY A 52 4.83 -4.25 14.62
N THR A 53 4.98 -3.76 13.38
CA THR A 53 4.06 -4.11 12.30
C THR A 53 4.11 -5.61 12.00
N LYS A 54 2.95 -6.27 12.06
CA LYS A 54 2.78 -7.69 11.73
C LYS A 54 1.67 -7.84 10.71
N CYS A 55 1.96 -8.53 9.61
CA CYS A 55 0.95 -8.92 8.64
C CYS A 55 0.23 -10.14 9.20
N ILE A 56 -1.10 -10.08 9.29
CA ILE A 56 -1.92 -11.10 9.98
C ILE A 56 -2.49 -12.08 8.97
N ASP A 57 -3.28 -11.58 8.02
CA ASP A 57 -3.79 -12.33 6.88
C ASP A 57 -3.50 -11.56 5.60
N THR A 58 -2.47 -11.99 4.87
CA THR A 58 -2.04 -11.37 3.62
C THR A 58 -2.97 -11.67 2.45
N SER A 59 -3.89 -12.63 2.59
CA SER A 59 -4.85 -13.07 1.58
C SER A 59 -6.20 -12.36 1.69
N ALA A 60 -6.47 -11.71 2.83
CA ALA A 60 -7.67 -10.90 3.02
C ALA A 60 -7.80 -9.82 1.92
N ASN A 61 -8.98 -9.77 1.30
CA ASN A 61 -9.30 -8.76 0.31
C ASN A 61 -9.79 -7.49 1.02
N ILE A 62 -8.94 -6.45 1.03
CA ILE A 62 -9.29 -5.12 1.51
C ILE A 62 -9.30 -4.19 0.31
N VAL A 63 -10.47 -3.63 -0.01
CA VAL A 63 -10.63 -2.65 -1.08
C VAL A 63 -9.97 -1.34 -0.64
N PHE A 64 -9.14 -0.76 -1.50
CA PHE A 64 -8.36 0.44 -1.15
C PHE A 64 -9.23 1.65 -0.81
N HIS A 65 -10.33 1.84 -1.56
CA HIS A 65 -11.31 2.90 -1.27
C HIS A 65 -11.86 2.76 0.16
N ASP A 66 -12.30 1.56 0.52
CA ASP A 66 -12.84 1.22 1.82
C ASP A 66 -11.80 1.45 2.93
N GLU A 67 -10.56 1.01 2.74
CA GLU A 67 -9.48 1.27 3.69
C GLU A 67 -9.28 2.76 3.93
N ASN A 68 -9.23 3.57 2.86
CA ASN A 68 -9.03 5.01 3.00
C ASN A 68 -10.22 5.70 3.69
N VAL A 69 -11.46 5.28 3.40
CA VAL A 69 -12.65 5.81 4.08
C VAL A 69 -12.65 5.38 5.55
N ALA A 70 -12.37 4.11 5.85
CA ALA A 70 -12.25 3.58 7.20
C ALA A 70 -11.14 4.30 8.00
N GLN A 71 -9.99 4.53 7.37
CA GLN A 71 -8.86 5.28 7.93
C GLN A 71 -9.27 6.70 8.34
N LEU A 72 -10.08 7.37 7.51
CA LEU A 72 -10.59 8.71 7.81
C LEU A 72 -11.82 8.71 8.73
N GLY A 73 -12.45 7.55 8.96
CA GLY A 73 -13.66 7.41 9.78
C GLY A 73 -13.41 7.37 11.29
N ILE A 74 -12.16 7.31 11.74
CA ILE A 74 -11.85 7.30 13.17
C ILE A 74 -12.33 8.58 13.87
N CYS A 75 -12.71 8.45 15.14
CA CYS A 75 -13.18 9.52 16.02
C CYS A 75 -14.39 10.27 15.48
N GLY A 76 -15.30 9.57 14.79
CA GLY A 76 -16.46 10.17 14.12
C GLY A 76 -16.13 10.87 12.81
N GLY A 77 -14.88 10.83 12.34
CA GLY A 77 -14.42 11.40 11.09
C GLY A 77 -13.31 12.44 11.26
N ILE A 78 -12.18 12.21 10.59
CA ILE A 78 -11.03 13.13 10.46
C ILE A 78 -10.85 13.55 8.99
N ALA A 79 -11.96 13.94 8.37
CA ALA A 79 -12.03 14.39 6.99
C ALA A 79 -12.30 15.91 6.89
N GLY A 80 -12.10 16.48 5.68
CA GLY A 80 -12.36 17.90 5.42
C GLY A 80 -11.55 18.83 6.34
N ALA A 81 -12.25 19.72 7.04
CA ALA A 81 -11.66 20.69 7.96
C ALA A 81 -11.19 20.09 9.30
N ILE A 82 -11.59 18.86 9.64
CA ILE A 82 -11.16 18.19 10.87
C ILE A 82 -9.76 17.63 10.65
N THR A 83 -8.80 18.19 11.40
CA THR A 83 -7.38 17.87 11.25
C THR A 83 -6.84 16.95 12.34
N LYS A 84 -7.68 16.50 13.29
CA LYS A 84 -7.31 15.62 14.40
C LYS A 84 -8.49 14.79 14.89
N CYS A 85 -8.20 13.65 15.50
CA CYS A 85 -9.18 12.89 16.27
C CYS A 85 -9.77 13.78 17.39
N GLY A 86 -11.08 14.01 17.37
CA GLY A 86 -11.79 14.83 18.35
C GLY A 86 -12.18 14.07 19.62
N GLY A 87 -12.47 14.79 20.70
CA GLY A 87 -13.03 14.21 21.95
C GLY A 87 -12.06 13.42 22.83
N ALA A 88 -10.81 13.24 22.39
CA ALA A 88 -9.75 12.54 23.13
C ALA A 88 -10.20 11.19 23.73
N PRO A 89 -10.75 10.25 22.94
CA PRO A 89 -11.16 8.96 23.45
C PRO A 89 -9.96 8.04 23.69
N GLU A 90 -10.07 7.05 24.57
CA GLU A 90 -9.02 6.03 24.76
C GLU A 90 -8.94 5.02 23.61
N SER A 91 -10.06 4.84 22.90
CA SER A 91 -10.18 3.95 21.75
C SER A 91 -11.10 4.55 20.69
N THR A 92 -10.92 4.11 19.45
CA THR A 92 -11.83 4.46 18.36
C THR A 92 -11.80 3.40 17.27
N THR A 93 -12.86 3.35 16.49
CA THR A 93 -12.92 2.58 15.25
C THR A 93 -13.22 3.49 14.08
N GLY A 94 -12.81 3.06 12.89
CA GLY A 94 -13.27 3.60 11.61
C GLY A 94 -13.53 2.42 10.68
N SER A 95 -14.66 2.42 10.01
CA SER A 95 -15.13 1.26 9.22
C SER A 95 -15.72 1.71 7.89
N SER A 96 -15.48 0.95 6.85
CA SER A 96 -16.11 1.13 5.54
C SER A 96 -15.99 -0.15 4.74
N GLY A 97 -17.08 -0.63 4.15
CA GLY A 97 -17.09 -1.82 3.29
C GLY A 97 -16.27 -2.98 3.86
N THR A 98 -15.16 -3.30 3.19
CA THR A 98 -14.23 -4.40 3.51
C THR A 98 -13.19 -4.09 4.59
N ALA A 99 -13.14 -2.87 5.14
CA ALA A 99 -12.04 -2.42 5.99
C ALA A 99 -12.48 -1.89 7.35
N LEU A 100 -11.87 -2.42 8.41
CA LEU A 100 -12.02 -1.94 9.79
C LEU A 100 -10.67 -1.53 10.39
N PHE A 101 -10.56 -0.27 10.79
CA PHE A 101 -9.53 0.20 11.70
C PHE A 101 -10.03 0.18 13.14
N LYS A 102 -9.22 -0.36 14.04
CA LYS A 102 -9.40 -0.24 15.50
C LYS A 102 -8.13 0.32 16.11
N LEU A 103 -8.27 1.34 16.95
CA LEU A 103 -7.18 2.04 17.63
C LEU A 103 -7.42 2.01 19.13
N ASN A 104 -6.35 1.82 19.90
CA ASN A 104 -6.35 1.95 21.36
C ASN A 104 -5.06 2.62 21.80
N VAL A 105 -5.13 3.48 22.82
CA VAL A 105 -3.92 3.95 23.50
C VAL A 105 -3.18 2.79 24.14
N VAL A 106 -1.85 2.88 24.18
CA VAL A 106 -1.01 1.85 24.82
C VAL A 106 -0.88 2.10 26.32
N ASP A 107 -0.73 3.37 26.72
CA ASP A 107 -0.50 3.74 28.11
C ASP A 107 -1.81 3.97 28.85
N ALA A 108 -1.92 3.41 30.07
CA ALA A 108 -3.10 3.56 30.90
C ALA A 108 -3.35 5.03 31.27
N GLY A 109 -4.61 5.48 31.14
CA GLY A 109 -5.01 6.86 31.41
C GLY A 109 -4.65 7.86 30.30
N ALA A 110 -4.00 7.42 29.21
CA ALA A 110 -3.80 8.25 28.04
C ALA A 110 -5.07 8.31 27.17
N THR A 111 -5.11 9.28 26.26
CA THR A 111 -6.22 9.49 25.32
C THR A 111 -5.68 9.69 23.92
N ILE A 112 -6.42 9.33 22.88
CA ILE A 112 -6.02 9.58 21.50
C ILE A 112 -5.97 11.09 21.22
N ASN A 113 -4.81 11.56 20.76
CA ASN A 113 -4.51 12.93 20.36
C ASN A 113 -3.68 12.95 19.07
N VAL A 114 -4.20 12.29 18.02
CA VAL A 114 -3.49 12.11 16.75
C VAL A 114 -4.01 13.10 15.70
N SER A 115 -3.11 13.78 15.02
CA SER A 115 -3.44 14.59 13.84
C SER A 115 -3.66 13.70 12.62
N LYS A 116 -4.46 14.16 11.66
CA LYS A 116 -4.71 13.47 10.39
C LYS A 116 -3.40 13.10 9.70
N GLY A 117 -2.49 14.07 9.53
CA GLY A 117 -1.21 13.84 8.86
C GLY A 117 -0.34 12.77 9.53
N ARG A 118 -0.31 12.74 10.88
CA ARG A 118 0.42 11.70 11.62
C ARG A 118 -0.22 10.33 11.41
N TRP A 119 -1.54 10.24 11.56
CA TRP A 119 -2.28 9.00 11.39
C TRP A 119 -2.10 8.42 9.97
N GLU A 120 -2.29 9.21 8.92
CA GLU A 120 -2.05 8.78 7.55
C GLU A 120 -0.59 8.33 7.32
N GLY A 121 0.36 8.97 8.00
CA GLY A 121 1.76 8.58 7.98
C GLY A 121 2.01 7.20 8.60
N CYS A 122 1.41 6.93 9.76
CA CYS A 122 1.48 5.63 10.41
C CYS A 122 0.88 4.51 9.56
N VAL A 123 -0.29 4.74 8.94
CA VAL A 123 -0.91 3.74 8.06
C VAL A 123 -0.04 3.50 6.81
N ARG A 124 0.51 4.55 6.18
CA ARG A 124 1.46 4.37 5.06
C ARG A 124 2.69 3.56 5.46
N ALA A 125 3.28 3.84 6.62
CA ALA A 125 4.45 3.11 7.10
C ALA A 125 4.12 1.63 7.39
N ALA A 126 2.95 1.34 7.97
CA ALA A 126 2.48 -0.03 8.15
C ALA A 126 2.23 -0.74 6.81
N ARG A 127 1.62 -0.05 5.83
CA ARG A 127 1.42 -0.57 4.47
C ARG A 127 2.70 -0.77 3.66
N ALA A 128 3.78 -0.07 4.00
CA ALA A 128 5.10 -0.34 3.43
C ALA A 128 5.65 -1.70 3.88
N VAL A 129 5.28 -2.16 5.08
CA VAL A 129 5.66 -3.48 5.62
C VAL A 129 4.66 -4.57 5.20
N CYS A 130 3.37 -4.27 5.20
CA CYS A 130 2.28 -5.19 4.82
C CYS A 130 1.48 -4.62 3.63
N PRO A 131 1.95 -4.84 2.38
CA PRO A 131 1.37 -4.22 1.20
C PRO A 131 -0.09 -4.56 0.92
N SER A 132 -0.52 -5.76 1.32
CA SER A 132 -1.86 -6.31 1.16
C SER A 132 -2.37 -6.92 2.47
N GLY A 133 -3.68 -7.24 2.51
CA GLY A 133 -4.28 -7.96 3.62
C GLY A 133 -4.43 -7.13 4.90
N THR A 134 -4.59 -7.85 6.01
CA THR A 134 -4.77 -7.30 7.36
C THR A 134 -3.44 -7.20 8.11
N PHE A 135 -3.36 -6.31 9.09
CA PHE A 135 -2.15 -6.13 9.89
C PHE A 135 -2.45 -5.53 11.27
N SER A 136 -1.50 -5.67 12.19
CA SER A 136 -1.41 -4.88 13.43
C SER A 136 -0.14 -4.06 13.43
N SER A 137 -0.15 -2.88 14.06
CA SER A 137 1.03 -2.05 14.22
C SER A 137 0.87 -1.09 15.39
N THR A 138 1.95 -0.42 15.80
CA THR A 138 1.92 0.65 16.78
C THR A 138 2.42 1.95 16.16
N CYS A 139 1.59 2.98 16.19
CA CYS A 139 1.92 4.33 15.73
C CYS A 139 2.70 5.06 16.82
N VAL A 140 3.85 5.64 16.45
CA VAL A 140 4.69 6.39 17.38
C VAL A 140 4.04 7.74 17.69
N GLY A 141 3.77 7.95 18.98
CA GLY A 141 2.99 9.08 19.45
C GLY A 141 1.50 8.95 19.13
N GLY A 142 0.82 10.09 19.06
CA GLY A 142 -0.60 10.14 18.72
C GLY A 142 -1.54 9.90 19.89
N ALA A 143 -1.05 9.46 21.05
CA ALA A 143 -1.77 9.57 22.31
C ALA A 143 -1.36 10.85 23.07
N SER A 144 -2.12 11.25 24.09
CA SER A 144 -1.78 12.35 25.00
C SER A 144 -0.49 12.06 25.77
N THR A 145 -0.20 10.79 26.01
CA THR A 145 1.10 10.26 26.42
C THR A 145 1.30 8.92 25.73
N GLY A 146 2.50 8.69 25.19
CA GLY A 146 2.83 7.44 24.51
C GLY A 146 2.20 7.25 23.14
N ASN A 147 1.87 6.00 22.84
CA ASN A 147 1.60 5.50 21.49
C ASN A 147 0.15 5.03 21.29
N ILE A 148 -0.21 4.76 20.03
CA ILE A 148 -1.48 4.12 19.67
C ILE A 148 -1.20 2.75 19.04
N ALA A 149 -1.75 1.69 19.61
CA ALA A 149 -1.84 0.38 18.97
C ALA A 149 -3.03 0.38 17.99
N PHE A 150 -2.83 -0.14 16.78
CA PHE A 150 -3.89 -0.21 15.79
C PHE A 150 -3.87 -1.48 14.94
N THR A 151 -5.05 -1.85 14.44
CA THR A 151 -5.24 -2.98 13.54
C THR A 151 -6.04 -2.56 12.33
N LEU A 152 -5.70 -3.11 11.17
CA LEU A 152 -6.57 -3.18 10.00
C LEU A 152 -7.09 -4.62 9.87
N SER A 153 -8.40 -4.81 9.87
CA SER A 153 -9.07 -6.11 9.71
C SER A 153 -10.03 -6.08 8.53
N ALA A 154 -10.32 -7.26 7.96
CA ALA A 154 -11.42 -7.44 7.03
C ALA A 154 -12.76 -7.43 7.76
N GLN A 155 -13.84 -7.07 7.06
CA GLN A 155 -15.22 -7.07 7.54
C GLN A 155 -16.11 -7.99 6.72
#